data_AF-A0A7I0J608-F1
#
_entry.id   AF-A0A7I0J608-F1
#
_cell.length_a   1.000
_cell.length_b   1.000
_cell.length_c   1.000
_cell.angle_alpha   90.00
_cell.angle_beta   90.00
_cell.angle_gamma   90.00
#
_symmetry.space_group_name_H-M   'P 1'
#
loop_
_entity.id
_entity.type
_entity.pdbx_description
1 polymer ?
#
loop_
_entity_poly.entity_id
_entity_poly.type
_entity_poly.pdbx_seq_one_letter_code
_entity_poly.pdbx_strand_id
1 'polypeptide(L)'
;AAEEKISMAANAKQLKVQRKAELDAAERLAKTGNLPKLQLDTARSNLTQAQSQLETAQAELDRNEVKAPFDGVIDRIPVELGSSVMQGGEVATVLKLDPVIARGEISERDLRYVKIGDEADVRLVNDQKVT
;
A
#
# COMPACT_ATOMS: atom_id res chain seq x y z
N ALA A 1 18.49 11.61 -6.76
CA ALA A 1 17.43 11.14 -5.85
C ALA A 1 16.69 9.92 -6.39
N ALA A 2 15.98 10.00 -7.53
CA ALA A 2 15.28 8.83 -8.11
C ALA A 2 16.26 7.76 -8.63
N GLU A 3 17.30 8.16 -9.37
CA GLU A 3 18.35 7.23 -9.85
C GLU A 3 19.09 6.52 -8.71
N GLU A 4 19.30 7.21 -7.59
CA GLU A 4 19.98 6.65 -6.41
C GLU A 4 19.13 5.52 -5.79
N LYS A 5 17.82 5.73 -5.64
CA LYS A 5 16.89 4.71 -5.14
C LYS A 5 16.76 3.52 -6.09
N ILE A 6 16.74 3.76 -7.41
CA ILE A 6 16.72 2.70 -8.44
C ILE A 6 18.01 1.85 -8.33
N SER A 7 19.16 2.51 -8.20
CA SER A 7 20.45 1.85 -8.00
C SER A 7 20.49 1.05 -6.69
N MET A 8 19.96 1.60 -5.60
CA MET A 8 19.85 0.89 -4.31
C MET A 8 18.99 -0.38 -4.42
N ALA A 9 17.83 -0.30 -5.10
CA ALA A 9 16.98 -1.47 -5.33
C ALA A 9 17.68 -2.52 -6.21
N ALA A 10 18.41 -2.10 -7.24
CA ALA A 10 19.20 -2.99 -8.08
C ALA A 10 20.33 -3.69 -7.30
N ASN A 11 21.05 -2.96 -6.45
CA ASN A 11 22.11 -3.51 -5.60
C ASN A 11 21.55 -4.49 -4.56
N ALA A 12 20.44 -4.16 -3.91
CA ALA A 12 19.76 -5.06 -2.98
C ALA A 12 19.25 -6.33 -3.67
N LYS A 13 18.80 -6.23 -4.93
CA LYS A 13 18.40 -7.38 -5.75
C LYS A 13 19.58 -8.29 -6.06
N GLN A 14 20.73 -7.71 -6.43
CA GLN A 14 21.97 -8.48 -6.64
C GLN A 14 22.40 -9.18 -5.35
N LEU A 15 22.35 -8.49 -4.21
CA LEU A 15 22.68 -9.07 -2.91
C LEU A 15 21.77 -10.26 -2.58
N LYS A 16 20.45 -10.16 -2.80
CA LYS A 16 19.53 -11.29 -2.64
C LYS A 16 19.92 -12.48 -3.52
N VAL A 17 20.24 -12.24 -4.79
CA VAL A 17 20.65 -13.30 -5.73
C VAL A 17 21.94 -13.98 -5.23
N GLN A 18 22.91 -13.21 -4.76
CA GLN A 18 24.14 -13.73 -4.18
C GLN A 18 23.86 -14.59 -2.94
N ARG A 19 23.08 -14.09 -1.97
CA ARG A 19 22.73 -14.85 -0.75
C ARG A 19 21.90 -16.09 -1.04
N LYS A 20 21.08 -16.07 -2.10
CA LYS A 20 20.34 -17.24 -2.54
C LYS A 20 21.29 -18.31 -3.09
N ALA A 21 22.26 -17.93 -3.92
CA ALA A 21 23.27 -18.86 -4.42
C ALA A 21 24.13 -19.45 -3.28
N GLU A 22 24.46 -18.64 -2.27
CA GLU A 22 25.15 -19.11 -1.05
C GLU A 22 24.32 -20.13 -0.27
N LEU A 23 23.02 -19.88 -0.08
CA LEU A 23 22.11 -20.82 0.57
C LEU A 23 21.99 -22.12 -0.23
N ASP A 24 21.81 -22.04 -1.55
CA ASP A 24 21.71 -23.22 -2.43
C ASP A 24 22.99 -24.08 -2.36
N ALA A 25 24.16 -23.45 -2.29
CA ALA A 25 25.44 -24.13 -2.09
C ALA A 25 25.52 -24.78 -0.70
N ALA A 26 25.11 -24.06 0.35
CA ALA A 26 25.09 -24.55 1.72
C ALA A 26 24.12 -25.76 1.88
N GLU A 27 22.95 -25.72 1.25
CA GLU A 27 21.99 -26.83 1.26
C GLU A 27 22.54 -28.08 0.58
N ARG A 28 23.29 -27.94 -0.52
CA ARG A 28 23.96 -29.07 -1.18
C ARG A 28 25.00 -29.70 -0.26
N LEU A 29 25.83 -28.89 0.40
CA LEU A 29 26.88 -29.36 1.32
C LEU A 29 26.29 -30.00 2.58
N ALA A 30 25.18 -29.47 3.09
CA ALA A 30 24.45 -30.03 4.22
C ALA A 30 23.84 -31.40 3.88
N LYS A 31 23.29 -31.57 2.66
CA LYS A 31 22.79 -32.87 2.18
C LYS A 31 23.89 -33.92 2.05
N THR A 32 25.10 -33.52 1.69
CA THR A 32 26.27 -34.42 1.66
C THR A 32 26.86 -34.72 3.04
N GLY A 33 26.29 -34.17 4.13
CA GLY A 33 26.75 -34.39 5.50
C GLY A 33 27.96 -33.57 5.92
N ASN A 34 28.43 -32.66 5.08
CA ASN A 34 29.69 -31.92 5.27
C ASN A 34 29.49 -30.51 5.87
N LEU A 35 28.25 -30.11 6.19
CA LEU A 35 27.95 -28.78 6.71
C LEU A 35 27.18 -28.82 8.04
N PRO A 36 27.65 -28.13 9.09
CA PRO A 36 26.90 -27.97 10.34
C PRO A 36 25.56 -27.23 10.12
N LYS A 37 24.50 -27.65 10.84
CA LYS A 37 23.18 -26.98 10.80
C LYS A 37 23.27 -25.48 11.04
N LEU A 38 24.15 -25.05 11.96
CA LEU A 38 24.39 -23.64 12.27
C LEU A 38 24.81 -22.81 11.05
N GLN A 39 25.61 -23.36 10.14
CA GLN A 39 26.05 -22.67 8.93
C GLN A 39 24.90 -22.55 7.91
N LEU A 40 24.05 -23.58 7.81
CA LEU A 40 22.84 -23.53 6.98
C LEU A 40 21.84 -22.49 7.53
N ASP A 41 21.63 -22.46 8.84
CA ASP A 41 20.75 -21.49 9.50
C ASP A 41 21.28 -20.05 9.33
N THR A 42 22.60 -19.87 9.35
CA THR A 42 23.25 -18.58 9.07
C THR A 42 23.03 -18.16 7.63
N ALA A 43 23.25 -19.06 6.67
CA ALA A 43 23.01 -18.77 5.24
C ALA A 43 21.53 -18.41 4.97
N ARG A 44 20.61 -19.11 5.62
CA ARG A 44 19.17 -18.81 5.54
C ARG A 44 18.84 -17.45 6.14
N SER A 45 19.40 -17.13 7.30
CA SER A 45 19.22 -15.82 7.95
C SER A 45 19.76 -14.69 7.08
N ASN A 46 20.92 -14.88 6.44
CA ASN A 46 21.51 -13.91 5.52
C ASN A 46 20.63 -13.68 4.28
N LEU A 47 20.02 -14.73 3.73
CA LEU A 47 19.06 -14.60 2.64
C LEU A 47 17.82 -13.81 3.08
N THR A 48 17.26 -14.13 4.24
CA THR A 48 16.12 -13.40 4.80
C THR A 48 16.45 -11.93 5.00
N GLN A 49 17.62 -11.61 5.55
CA GLN A 49 18.07 -10.22 5.71
C GLN A 49 18.20 -9.49 4.37
N ALA A 50 18.83 -10.10 3.37
CA ALA A 50 18.95 -9.51 2.04
C ALA A 50 17.59 -9.32 1.36
N GLN A 51 16.63 -10.22 1.61
CA GLN A 51 15.27 -10.09 1.11
C GLN A 51 14.53 -8.92 1.75
N SER A 52 14.62 -8.74 3.07
CA SER A 52 14.03 -7.59 3.76
C SER A 52 14.65 -6.26 3.31
N GLN A 53 15.95 -6.23 3.01
CA GLN A 53 16.61 -5.04 2.46
C GLN A 53 16.07 -4.70 1.06
N LEU A 54 15.89 -5.71 0.20
CA LEU A 54 15.29 -5.51 -1.12
C LEU A 54 13.86 -5.00 -1.01
N GLU A 55 13.05 -5.57 -0.12
CA GLU A 55 11.66 -5.16 0.08
C GLU A 55 11.56 -3.72 0.59
N THR A 56 12.46 -3.32 1.49
CA THR A 56 12.55 -1.93 1.98
C THR A 56 12.92 -0.98 0.84
N ALA A 57 13.97 -1.30 0.07
CA ALA A 57 14.41 -0.47 -1.06
C ALA A 57 13.33 -0.36 -2.14
N GLN A 58 12.60 -1.46 -2.40
CA GLN A 58 11.48 -1.45 -3.35
C GLN A 58 10.32 -0.60 -2.83
N ALA A 59 9.96 -0.70 -1.55
CA ALA A 59 8.92 0.13 -0.96
C ALA A 59 9.27 1.63 -1.01
N GLU A 60 10.54 2.00 -0.84
CA GLU A 60 10.98 3.39 -1.00
C GLU A 60 10.96 3.87 -2.45
N LEU A 61 11.19 2.98 -3.41
CA LEU A 61 11.05 3.27 -4.82
C LEU A 61 9.58 3.47 -5.19
N ASP A 62 8.72 2.57 -4.74
CA ASP A 62 7.27 2.59 -4.96
C ASP A 62 6.62 3.82 -4.32
N ARG A 63 7.13 4.29 -3.18
CA ARG A 63 6.71 5.56 -2.54
C ARG A 63 6.93 6.81 -3.41
N ASN A 64 7.74 6.75 -4.46
CA ASN A 64 7.86 7.87 -5.41
C ASN A 64 6.66 7.94 -6.38
N GLU A 65 5.87 6.87 -6.48
CA GLU A 65 4.66 6.83 -7.30
C GLU A 65 3.43 6.96 -6.39
N VAL A 66 2.80 8.13 -6.41
CA VAL A 66 1.57 8.37 -5.64
C VAL A 66 0.40 7.74 -6.38
N LYS A 67 -0.17 6.67 -5.82
CA LYS A 67 -1.34 5.96 -6.36
C LYS A 67 -2.60 6.31 -5.58
N ALA A 68 -3.74 6.30 -6.26
CA ALA A 68 -5.03 6.47 -5.61
C ALA A 68 -5.28 5.29 -4.64
N PRO A 69 -5.72 5.54 -3.39
CA PRO A 69 -5.98 4.47 -2.43
C PRO A 69 -7.26 3.66 -2.72
N PHE A 70 -8.15 4.20 -3.57
CA PHE A 70 -9.41 3.56 -3.96
C PHE A 70 -9.88 4.07 -5.32
N ASP A 71 -10.79 3.33 -5.94
CA ASP A 71 -11.50 3.73 -7.17
C ASP A 71 -12.45 4.88 -6.88
N GLY A 72 -12.33 5.97 -7.64
CA GLY A 72 -13.12 7.19 -7.44
C GLY A 72 -12.91 8.21 -8.55
N VAL A 73 -13.45 9.40 -8.36
CA VAL A 73 -13.33 10.52 -9.31
C VAL A 73 -12.42 11.58 -8.70
N ILE A 74 -11.48 12.07 -9.49
CA ILE A 74 -10.59 13.16 -9.08
C ILE A 74 -11.39 14.46 -9.05
N ASP A 75 -11.44 15.12 -7.89
CA ASP A 75 -12.06 16.43 -7.72
C ASP A 75 -11.09 17.55 -8.12
N ARG A 76 -9.89 17.54 -7.52
CA ARG A 76 -8.87 18.57 -7.74
C ARG A 76 -7.45 18.05 -7.56
N ILE A 77 -6.52 18.63 -8.31
CA ILE A 77 -5.08 18.39 -8.22
C ILE A 77 -4.42 19.77 -8.02
N PRO A 78 -4.15 20.20 -6.77
CA PRO A 78 -3.56 21.52 -6.50
C PRO A 78 -2.05 21.61 -6.81
N VAL A 79 -1.42 20.51 -7.24
CA VAL A 79 0.02 20.46 -7.52
C VAL A 79 0.31 20.61 -9.02
N GLU A 80 1.35 21.38 -9.34
CA GLU A 80 1.83 21.53 -10.72
C GLU A 80 3.15 20.79 -10.95
N LEU A 81 3.42 20.44 -12.20
CA LEU A 81 4.70 19.86 -12.62
C LEU A 81 5.86 20.78 -12.23
N GLY A 82 6.79 20.26 -11.43
CA GLY A 82 7.94 21.02 -10.91
C GLY A 82 7.71 21.66 -9.54
N SER A 83 6.49 21.59 -9.00
CA SER A 83 6.23 21.98 -7.62
C SER A 83 6.81 20.95 -6.64
N SER A 84 7.49 21.44 -5.61
CA SER A 84 7.98 20.60 -4.52
C SER A 84 6.86 20.35 -3.52
N VAL A 85 6.50 19.09 -3.30
CA VAL A 85 5.46 18.70 -2.34
C VAL A 85 6.14 18.22 -1.07
N MET A 86 5.77 18.80 0.08
CA MET A 86 6.25 18.35 1.38
C MET A 86 5.59 17.01 1.78
N GLN A 87 6.25 16.24 2.64
CA GLN A 87 5.65 15.03 3.20
C GLN A 87 4.34 15.38 3.92
N GLY A 88 3.25 14.72 3.53
CA GLY A 88 1.90 14.99 4.03
C GLY A 88 1.16 16.12 3.32
N GLY A 89 1.75 16.74 2.30
CA GLY A 89 1.07 17.72 1.44
C GLY A 89 -0.04 17.08 0.61
N GLU A 90 -1.10 17.84 0.35
CA GLU A 90 -2.19 17.42 -0.53
C GLU A 90 -1.70 17.37 -1.99
N VAL A 91 -1.80 16.20 -2.62
CA VAL A 91 -1.45 15.99 -4.04
C VAL A 91 -2.70 15.98 -4.92
N ALA A 92 -3.73 15.27 -4.49
CA ALA A 92 -5.00 15.19 -5.18
C ALA A 92 -6.11 14.84 -4.19
N THR A 93 -7.31 15.37 -4.44
CA THR A 93 -8.53 14.95 -3.75
C THR A 93 -9.29 13.98 -4.65
N VAL A 94 -9.54 12.77 -4.14
CA VAL A 94 -10.29 11.72 -4.84
C VAL A 94 -11.58 11.46 -4.07
N LEU A 95 -12.72 11.48 -4.78
CA LEU A 95 -14.04 11.25 -4.23
C LEU A 95 -14.51 9.84 -4.57
N LYS A 96 -14.97 9.11 -3.55
CA LYS A 96 -15.67 7.84 -3.73
C LYS A 96 -17.17 8.12 -3.82
N LEU A 97 -17.73 7.98 -5.03
CA LEU A 97 -19.14 8.22 -5.30
C LEU A 97 -20.01 6.97 -5.10
N ASP A 98 -19.42 5.81 -4.79
CA ASP A 98 -20.16 4.57 -4.58
C ASP A 98 -19.65 3.84 -3.31
N PRO A 99 -20.46 3.69 -2.25
CA PRO A 99 -21.84 4.17 -2.11
C PRO A 99 -21.91 5.65 -1.67
N VAL A 100 -22.94 6.37 -2.12
CA VAL A 100 -23.29 7.69 -1.58
C VAL A 100 -24.03 7.51 -0.25
N ILE A 101 -23.60 8.20 0.80
CA ILE A 101 -24.26 8.17 2.11
C ILE A 101 -25.10 9.44 2.29
N ALA A 102 -26.42 9.28 2.38
CA ALA A 102 -27.32 10.36 2.80
C ALA A 102 -27.37 10.42 4.33
N ARG A 103 -27.09 11.59 4.91
CA ARG A 103 -27.18 11.82 6.36
C ARG A 103 -28.32 12.81 6.63
N GLY A 104 -29.34 12.34 7.36
CA GLY A 104 -30.40 13.18 7.91
C GLY A 104 -30.30 13.26 9.43
N GLU A 105 -30.80 14.35 9.99
CA GLU A 105 -30.90 14.55 11.44
C GLU A 105 -32.37 14.41 11.87
N ILE A 106 -32.61 13.66 12.95
CA ILE A 106 -33.95 13.42 13.51
C ILE A 106 -33.99 14.00 14.91
N SER A 107 -35.08 14.69 15.24
CA SER A 107 -35.31 15.20 16.60
C SER A 107 -35.63 14.06 17.57
N GLU A 108 -35.17 14.15 18.83
CA GLU A 108 -35.43 13.11 19.84
C GLU A 108 -36.91 12.79 20.04
N ARG A 109 -37.80 13.78 19.86
CA ARG A 109 -39.26 13.58 19.95
C ARG A 109 -39.78 12.56 18.93
N ASP A 110 -39.14 12.52 17.77
CA ASP A 110 -39.51 11.70 16.61
C ASP A 110 -38.73 10.39 16.55
N LEU A 111 -37.69 10.23 17.38
CA LEU A 111 -36.91 9.00 17.51
C LEU A 111 -37.77 7.79 17.87
N ARG A 112 -38.95 7.99 18.48
CA ARG A 112 -39.92 6.93 18.77
C ARG A 112 -40.56 6.30 17.52
N TYR A 113 -40.52 6.99 16.39
CA TYR A 113 -41.17 6.59 15.15
C TYR A 113 -40.21 5.97 14.12
N VAL A 114 -38.91 5.92 14.43
CA VAL A 114 -37.87 5.42 13.51
C VAL A 114 -37.11 4.26 14.15
N LYS A 115 -36.88 3.21 13.37
CA LYS A 115 -36.10 2.03 13.78
C LYS A 115 -35.01 1.75 12.76
N ILE A 116 -33.96 1.06 13.23
CA ILE A 116 -32.90 0.58 12.35
C ILE A 116 -33.49 -0.46 11.40
N GLY A 117 -33.33 -0.23 10.10
CA GLY A 117 -33.86 -1.09 9.04
C GLY A 117 -35.14 -0.57 8.37
N ASP A 118 -35.67 0.57 8.83
CA ASP A 118 -36.79 1.22 8.12
C ASP A 118 -36.32 1.72 6.74
N GLU A 119 -37.17 1.55 5.73
CA GLU A 119 -36.93 2.06 4.37
C GLU A 119 -37.00 3.59 4.36
N ALA A 120 -36.10 4.23 3.63
CA ALA A 120 -36.02 5.68 3.50
C ALA A 120 -35.92 6.08 2.03
N ASP A 121 -36.82 6.95 1.59
CA ASP A 121 -36.76 7.55 0.25
C ASP A 121 -35.91 8.82 0.28
N VAL A 122 -34.82 8.85 -0.49
CA VAL A 122 -33.99 10.05 -0.65
C VAL A 122 -34.34 10.73 -1.98
N ARG A 123 -34.83 11.97 -1.92
CA ARG A 123 -35.04 12.81 -3.11
C ARG A 123 -33.90 13.81 -3.25
N LEU A 124 -33.16 13.72 -4.34
CA LEU A 124 -32.10 14.66 -4.70
C LEU A 124 -32.69 15.99 -5.22
N VAL A 125 -31.88 17.04 -5.22
CA VAL A 125 -32.27 18.41 -5.66
C VAL A 125 -32.70 18.47 -7.13
N ASN A 126 -32.35 17.47 -7.93
CA ASN A 126 -32.73 17.34 -9.34
C ASN A 126 -34.02 16.50 -9.53
N ASP A 127 -34.82 16.33 -8.48
CA ASP A 127 -36.03 15.49 -8.45
C ASP A 127 -35.82 13.99 -8.69
N GLN A 128 -34.57 13.50 -8.69
CA GLN A 128 -34.29 12.06 -8.73
C GLN A 128 -34.53 11.42 -7.37
N LYS A 129 -35.27 10.32 -7.35
CA LYS A 129 -35.43 9.46 -6.17
C LYS A 129 -34.36 8.39 -6.19
N VAL A 130 -33.67 8.24 -5.06
CA VAL A 130 -32.69 7.19 -4.79
C VAL A 130 -33.23 6.40 -3.61
N THR A 131 -33.44 5.11 -3.82
CA THR A 131 -33.92 4.14 -2.83
C THR A 131 -32.75 3.26 -2.40
#